data_AF-A0A5R2MST9-F1
#
_entry.id   AF-A0A5R2MST9-F1
#
_cell.length_a   1.000
_cell.length_b   1.000
_cell.length_c   1.000
_cell.angle_alpha   90.00
_cell.angle_beta   90.00
_cell.angle_gamma   90.00
#
_symmetry.space_group_name_H-M   'P 1'
#
loop_
_entity.id
_entity.type
_entity.pdbx_description
1 polymer ?
#
loop_
_entity_poly.entity_id
_entity_poly.type
_entity_poly.pdbx_seq_one_letter_code
_entity_poly.pdbx_strand_id
1 'polypeptide(L)' 'MTDLNTIAQNYITAWNESDAGRRAALLKAVFTEDISYRDPLMQGDGHEGVAALIDGVQQR' A
#
# COMPACT_ATOMS: atom_id res chain seq x y z
N MET A 1 22.58 5.24 -4.50
CA MET A 1 22.22 3.82 -4.28
C MET A 1 20.81 3.80 -3.72
N THR A 2 19.95 2.91 -4.22
CA THR A 2 18.61 2.72 -3.66
C THR A 2 18.72 2.09 -2.28
N ASP A 3 18.09 2.68 -1.27
CA ASP A 3 18.00 2.10 0.07
C ASP A 3 16.82 1.13 0.14
N LEU A 4 17.11 -0.17 0.14
CA LEU A 4 16.09 -1.23 0.18
C LEU A 4 15.38 -1.31 1.53
N ASN A 5 16.04 -0.93 2.63
CA ASN A 5 15.41 -0.93 3.95
C ASN A 5 14.37 0.17 4.05
N THR A 6 14.66 1.35 3.51
CA THR A 6 13.67 2.43 3.44
C THR A 6 12.44 2.02 2.61
N ILE A 7 12.63 1.32 1.48
CA ILE A 7 11.51 0.83 0.67
C ILE A 7 10.63 -0.14 1.48
N ALA A 8 11.24 -1.12 2.15
CA ALA A 8 10.50 -2.08 2.97
C ALA A 8 9.76 -1.42 4.14
N GLN A 9 10.40 -0.46 4.82
CA GLN A 9 9.76 0.30 5.90
C GLN A 9 8.55 1.08 5.41
N ASN A 10 8.71 1.81 4.30
CA ASN A 10 7.63 2.58 3.69
C ASN A 10 6.44 1.70 3.27
N TYR A 11 6.71 0.52 2.71
CA TYR A 11 5.68 -0.48 2.41
C TYR A 11 4.91 -0.86 3.69
N ILE A 12 5.60 -1.28 4.75
CA ILE A 12 4.95 -1.70 6.00
C ILE A 12 4.20 -0.54 6.66
N THR A 13 4.73 0.68 6.61
CA THR A 13 4.05 1.88 7.11
C THR A 13 2.73 2.13 6.37
N ALA A 14 2.68 2.00 5.04
CA ALA A 14 1.45 2.15 4.27
C ALA A 14 0.40 1.07 4.61
N TRP A 15 0.86 -0.16 4.88
CA TRP A 15 0.00 -1.29 5.25
C TRP A 15 -0.56 -1.21 6.69
N ASN A 16 0.19 -0.63 7.62
CA ASN A 16 -0.21 -0.50 9.02
C ASN A 16 -0.96 0.81 9.32
N GLU A 17 -1.03 1.76 8.38
CA GLU A 17 -1.78 3.00 8.56
C GLU A 17 -3.29 2.73 8.55
N SER A 18 -3.96 3.14 9.62
CA SER A 18 -5.41 2.93 9.82
C SER A 18 -6.24 4.09 9.29
N ASP A 19 -5.70 5.31 9.29
CA ASP A 19 -6.39 6.47 8.72
C ASP A 19 -6.37 6.41 7.18
N ALA A 20 -7.55 6.32 6.58
CA ALA A 20 -7.69 6.17 5.13
C ALA A 20 -7.09 7.35 4.35
N GLY A 21 -7.18 8.58 4.87
CA GLY A 21 -6.63 9.77 4.21
C GLY A 21 -5.09 9.77 4.20
N ARG A 22 -4.47 9.44 5.34
CA ARG A 22 -3.02 9.28 5.47
C ARG A 22 -2.51 8.11 4.64
N ARG A 23 -3.22 6.98 4.65
CA ARG A 23 -2.90 5.82 3.81
C ARG A 23 -2.90 6.17 2.33
N ALA A 24 -3.90 6.90 1.84
CA ALA A 24 -3.93 7.35 0.45
C ALA A 24 -2.73 8.24 0.08
N ALA A 25 -2.30 9.13 0.99
CA ALA A 25 -1.11 9.95 0.78
C ALA A 25 0.19 9.10 0.79
N LEU A 26 0.30 8.14 1.70
CA LEU A 26 1.43 7.20 1.74
C LEU A 26 1.50 6.35 0.48
N LEU A 27 0.40 5.81 -0.02
CA LEU A 27 0.38 5.01 -1.24
C LEU A 27 0.89 5.80 -2.46
N LYS A 28 0.51 7.08 -2.58
CA LYS A 28 1.03 7.98 -3.62
C LYS A 28 2.53 8.26 -3.50
N ALA A 29 3.05 8.30 -2.28
CA ALA A 29 4.47 8.56 -2.04
C ALA A 29 5.35 7.31 -2.23
N VAL A 30 4.80 6.12 -1.98
CA VAL A 30 5.55 4.87 -1.93
C VAL A 30 5.44 4.06 -3.23
N PHE A 31 4.30 4.17 -3.93
CA PHE A 31 4.03 3.38 -5.14
C PHE A 31 3.84 4.27 -6.37
N THR A 32 4.16 3.70 -7.53
CA THR A 32 3.79 4.30 -8.81
C THR A 32 2.27 4.34 -8.98
N GLU A 33 1.78 5.24 -9.82
CA GLU A 33 0.34 5.37 -10.10
C GLU A 33 -0.27 4.09 -10.69
N ASP A 34 0.53 3.35 -11.46
CA ASP A 34 0.20 2.09 -12.14
C ASP A 34 0.55 0.83 -11.32
N ILE A 35 0.65 0.94 -9.99
CA ILE A 35 0.96 -0.20 -9.13
C ILE A 35 -0.04 -1.36 -9.33
N SER A 36 0.50 -2.57 -9.48
CA SER A 36 -0.28 -3.82 -9.41
C SER A 36 0.18 -4.64 -8.22
N TYR A 37 -0.67 -4.75 -7.20
CA TYR A 37 -0.48 -5.66 -6.08
C TYR A 37 -1.07 -7.03 -6.40
N ARG A 38 -0.31 -8.10 -6.14
CA ARG A 38 -0.71 -9.49 -6.37
C ARG A 38 -0.14 -10.38 -5.27
N ASP A 39 -1.01 -11.11 -4.58
CA ASP A 39 -0.66 -12.25 -3.72
C ASP A 39 -1.67 -13.41 -3.95
N PRO A 40 -1.51 -14.60 -3.33
CA PRO A 40 -2.40 -15.73 -3.56
C PRO A 40 -3.88 -15.52 -3.16
N LEU A 41 -4.18 -14.53 -2.33
CA LEU A 41 -5.50 -14.25 -1.78
C LEU A 41 -6.11 -12.98 -2.35
N MET A 42 -5.30 -12.00 -2.74
CA MET A 42 -5.73 -10.64 -3.04
C MET A 42 -4.99 -10.03 -4.23
N GLN A 43 -5.70 -9.16 -4.93
CA GLN A 43 -5.17 -8.36 -6.02
C GLN A 43 -5.77 -6.96 -6.00
N GLY A 44 -4.98 -5.97 -6.40
CA GLY A 44 -5.43 -4.59 -6.50
C GLY A 44 -4.56 -3.82 -7.48
N ASP A 45 -5.20 -3.01 -8.32
CA ASP A 45 -4.52 -2.17 -9.32
C ASP A 45 -4.73 -0.69 -8.97
N GLY A 46 -3.70 0.11 -9.18
CA GLY A 46 -3.64 1.53 -8.79
C GLY A 46 -3.71 1.75 -7.27
N HIS A 47 -3.54 3.02 -6.85
CA HIS A 47 -3.57 3.37 -5.43
C HIS A 47 -4.92 3.06 -4.78
N GLU A 48 -6.03 3.27 -5.48
CA GLU A 48 -7.38 3.00 -4.95
C GLU A 48 -7.63 1.51 -4.72
N GLY A 49 -7.20 0.66 -5.67
CA GLY A 49 -7.34 -0.80 -5.53
C GLY A 49 -6.51 -1.33 -4.36
N VAL A 50 -5.27 -0.85 -4.21
CA VAL A 50 -4.42 -1.21 -3.06
C VAL A 50 -4.97 -0.67 -1.74
N ALA A 51 -5.51 0.55 -1.72
CA ALA A 51 -6.12 1.12 -0.52
C ALA A 51 -7.32 0.29 -0.04
N ALA A 52 -8.22 -0.09 -0.94
CA ALA A 52 -9.39 -0.90 -0.64
C ALA A 52 -9.00 -2.31 -0.15
N LEU A 53 -7.94 -2.88 -0.71
CA LEU A 53 -7.40 -4.16 -0.28
C LEU A 53 -6.90 -4.09 1.17
N ILE A 54 -6.06 -3.10 1.50
CA ILE A 54 -5.53 -2.91 2.86
C ILE A 54 -6.70 -2.71 3.84
N ASP A 55 -7.71 -1.94 3.46
CA ASP A 55 -8.90 -1.70 4.29
C ASP A 55 -9.63 -3.02 4.62
N GLY A 56 -9.85 -3.86 3.60
CA GLY A 56 -10.50 -5.15 3.76
C GLY A 56 -9.69 -6.15 4.58
N VAL A 57 -8.36 -6.04 4.61
CA VAL A 57 -7.50 -6.84 5.50
C VAL A 57 -7.62 -6.37 6.94
N GLN A 58 -7.58 -5.06 7.19
CA GLN A 58 -7.62 -4.51 8.54
C GLN A 58 -8.99 -4.66 9.24
N GLN A 59 -10.07 -4.78 8.47
CA GLN A 59 -11.42 -4.97 9.01
C GLN A 59 -11.78 -6.43 9.36
N ARG A 60 -10.86 -7.37 9.13
CA ARG A 60 -11.04 -8.80 9.47
C ARG A 60 -10.36 -9.14 10.78
#